data_AF-U5N7F1-F1
#
_entry.id   AF-U5N7F1-F1
#
_cell.length_a   1.000
_cell.length_b   1.000
_cell.length_c   1.000
_cell.angle_alpha   90.00
_cell.angle_beta   90.00
_cell.angle_gamma   90.00
#
_symmetry.space_group_name_H-M   'P 1'
#
loop_
_entity.id
_entity.type
_entity.pdbx_description
1 polymer ?
#
loop_
_entity_poly.entity_id
_entity_poly.type
_entity_poly.pdbx_seq_one_letter_code
_entity_poly.pdbx_strand_id
1 'polypeptide(L)' 'MTEVAKASGLTREALYKALRPNSQPRFDTIARVCAALGVKLVAQVAHHA' A
#
# COMPACT_ATOMS: atom_id res chain seq x y z
N MET A 1 -9.35 -8.64 2.27
CA MET A 1 -7.88 -8.66 2.09
C MET A 1 -7.38 -9.74 1.13
N THR A 2 -8.10 -10.85 0.90
CA THR A 2 -7.71 -11.86 -0.11
C THR A 2 -7.58 -11.27 -1.51
N GLU A 3 -8.60 -10.55 -1.97
CA GLU A 3 -8.61 -9.95 -3.32
C GLU A 3 -7.51 -8.89 -3.49
N VAL A 4 -7.29 -8.06 -2.48
CA VAL A 4 -6.22 -7.05 -2.49
C VAL A 4 -4.84 -7.72 -2.54
N ALA A 5 -4.62 -8.78 -1.77
CA ALA A 5 -3.38 -9.55 -1.82
C ALA A 5 -3.13 -10.12 -3.23
N LYS A 6 -4.16 -10.76 -3.81
CA LYS A 6 -4.10 -11.30 -5.18
C LYS A 6 -3.82 -10.21 -6.22
N ALA A 7 -4.56 -9.10 -6.19
CA ALA A 7 -4.43 -8.00 -7.15
C ALA A 7 -3.13 -7.21 -7.00
N SER A 8 -2.58 -7.08 -5.79
CA SER A 8 -1.28 -6.43 -5.53
C SER A 8 -0.08 -7.34 -5.77
N GLY A 9 -0.31 -8.65 -6.01
CA GLY A 9 0.74 -9.65 -6.14
C GLY A 9 1.46 -9.95 -4.82
N LEU A 10 0.84 -9.68 -3.68
CA LEU A 10 1.38 -9.93 -2.35
C LEU A 10 0.71 -11.17 -1.74
N THR A 11 1.44 -11.90 -0.90
CA THR A 11 0.78 -12.87 -0.02
C THR A 11 -0.06 -12.12 1.02
N ARG A 12 -1.10 -12.79 1.56
CA ARG A 12 -1.91 -12.21 2.64
C ARG A 12 -1.06 -11.83 3.84
N GLU A 13 -0.09 -12.67 4.21
CA GLU A 13 0.84 -12.40 5.30
C GLU A 13 1.71 -11.17 5.03
N ALA A 14 2.30 -11.06 3.82
CA ALA A 14 3.09 -9.89 3.43
C ALA A 14 2.26 -8.61 3.47
N LEU A 15 1.00 -8.66 3.01
CA LEU A 15 0.07 -7.53 3.07
C LEU A 15 -0.19 -7.11 4.52
N TYR A 16 -0.43 -8.05 5.44
CA TYR A 16 -0.61 -7.73 6.87
C TYR A 16 0.67 -7.16 7.49
N LYS A 17 1.85 -7.70 7.18
CA LYS A 17 3.13 -7.16 7.66
C LYS A 17 3.41 -5.75 7.13
N ALA A 18 2.98 -5.45 5.91
CA ALA A 18 3.17 -4.15 5.27
C ALA A 18 2.22 -3.06 5.77
N LEU A 19 1.06 -3.42 6.32
CA LEU A 19 0.02 -2.47 6.75
C LEU A 19 -0.17 -2.39 8.27
N ARG A 20 0.54 -3.20 9.06
CA ARG A 20 0.48 -3.11 10.53
C ARG A 20 1.12 -1.81 11.03
N PRO A 21 0.74 -1.31 12.22
CA PRO A 21 1.42 -0.20 12.87
C PRO A 21 2.94 -0.40 12.97
N ASN A 22 3.71 0.67 12.84
CA ASN A 22 5.17 0.69 12.92
C ASN A 22 5.88 -0.20 11.87
N SER A 23 5.19 -0.60 10.80
CA SER A 23 5.83 -1.27 9.67
C SER A 23 6.63 -0.28 8.83
N GLN A 24 7.65 -0.79 8.15
CA GLN A 24 8.49 -0.04 7.22
C GLN A 24 8.37 -0.64 5.82
N PRO A 25 7.17 -0.57 5.19
CA PRO A 25 6.97 -1.10 3.86
C PRO A 25 7.78 -0.30 2.83
N ARG A 26 8.29 -0.98 1.80
CA ARG A 26 8.92 -0.27 0.68
C ARG A 26 7.85 0.52 -0.08
N PHE A 27 8.27 1.61 -0.72
CA PHE A 27 7.36 2.44 -1.52
C PHE A 27 6.62 1.63 -2.60
N ASP A 28 7.31 0.74 -3.31
CA ASP A 28 6.71 -0.17 -4.30
C ASP A 28 5.58 -1.03 -3.72
N THR A 29 5.73 -1.51 -2.47
CA THR A 29 4.67 -2.27 -1.79
C THR A 29 3.42 -1.42 -1.60
N ILE A 30 3.57 -0.17 -1.13
CA ILE A 30 2.44 0.75 -0.97
C ILE A 30 1.80 1.08 -2.32
N ALA A 31 2.61 1.36 -3.35
CA ALA A 31 2.12 1.66 -4.69
C ALA A 31 1.27 0.52 -5.27
N ARG A 32 1.71 -0.74 -5.12
CA ARG A 32 0.95 -1.92 -5.58
C ARG A 32 -0.37 -2.10 -4.82
N VAL A 33 -0.36 -1.85 -3.50
CA VAL A 33 -1.58 -1.91 -2.69
C VAL A 33 -2.56 -0.82 -3.11
N CYS A 34 -2.10 0.42 -3.34
CA CYS A 34 -2.93 1.50 -3.87
C CYS A 34 -3.54 1.11 -5.22
N ALA A 35 -2.74 0.59 -6.16
CA ALA A 35 -3.22 0.14 -7.46
C ALA A 35 -4.28 -0.98 -7.34
N ALA A 36 -4.07 -1.96 -6.46
CA ALA A 36 -5.01 -3.04 -6.19
C ALA A 36 -6.33 -2.56 -5.58
N LEU A 37 -6.32 -1.43 -4.87
CA LEU A 37 -7.50 -0.77 -4.32
C LEU A 37 -8.18 0.18 -5.33
N GLY A 38 -7.61 0.36 -6.52
CA GLY A 38 -8.11 1.31 -7.52
C GLY A 38 -7.86 2.77 -7.16
N VAL A 39 -6.88 3.05 -6.28
CA VAL A 39 -6.52 4.41 -5.87
C VAL A 39 -5.13 4.79 -6.35
N LYS A 40 -4.90 6.09 -6.54
CA LYS A 40 -3.60 6.64 -6.94
C LYS A 40 -2.90 7.24 -5.74
N LEU A 41 -1.66 6.82 -5.49
CA LEU A 41 -0.79 7.47 -4.51
C LEU A 41 -0.29 8.81 -5.08
N VAL A 42 -0.61 9.91 -4.42
CA VAL A 42 -0.22 11.27 -4.83
C VAL A 42 0.46 11.96 -3.65
N ALA A 43 1.66 12.49 -3.88
CA ALA A 43 2.29 13.41 -2.95
C ALA A 43 1.63 14.77 -3.08
N GLN A 44 1.05 15.27 -1.98
CA GLN A 44 0.53 16.61 -1.89
C GLN A 44 1.45 17.43 -0.99
N VAL A 45 1.60 18.71 -1.29
CA VAL A 45 2.31 19.64 -0.41
C VAL A 45 1.56 19.65 0.92
N ALA A 46 2.22 19.27 2.01
CA ALA A 46 1.58 19.17 3.31
C ALA A 46 1.08 20.53 3.83
N HIS A 47 1.75 21.62 3.43
CA HIS A 47 1.38 22.99 3.77
C HIS A 47 1.78 23.93 2.61
N HIS A 48 0.79 24.56 1.99
CA HIS A 48 1.00 25.79 1.23
C HIS A 48 0.72 26.95 2.18
N ALA A 49 1.76 27.73 2.50
CA ALA A 49 1.77 28.98 3.29
C ALA A 49 1.35 28.88 4.76
#